data_AF-A0A955B8I5-F1
#
_entry.id   AF-A0A955B8I5-F1
#
_cell.length_a   1.000
_cell.length_b   1.000
_cell.length_c   1.000
_cell.angle_alpha   90.00
_cell.angle_beta   90.00
_cell.angle_gamma   90.00
#
_symmetry.space_group_name_H-M   'P 1'
#
loop_
_entity.id
_entity.type
_entity.pdbx_description
1 polymer ?
#
loop_
_entity_poly.entity_id
_entity_poly.type
_entity_poly.pdbx_seq_one_letter_code
_entity_poly.pdbx_strand_id
1 'polypeptide(L)'
;MREVKRFLHAGDLVEVRSAADIRATLDLDGCLDGLPFMPEMVKHCGQRFRVAYRALKTCVDGHPEYMREVCSSDIVFLEGLRCTGEHHSECARGCLLLWKSDWLRNVNNGAAPVPEGIDATEAKLLIDSLPTVDQKGDFFCQSTRMAHITKRLSKFRRIMMCFREVAVGNIGPLRMIKQVASTACWKIYGLLIGTNPKGRLSRTPCEVLDLQPGEMVEVKSYSEIVATLDSNGCNRGLLFGMDMRLSCGRRFKVARRLEQMICEDSGKMRPVKNTVVLEGVTCQCIFALGGCPRKEPAYWREIWLKRVSHVSPVSK
;
A
#
# COMPACT_ATOMS: atom_id res chain seq x y z
N MET A 1 29.96 8.17 -17.90
CA MET A 1 29.40 6.88 -18.36
C MET A 1 28.10 6.64 -17.60
N ARG A 2 26.94 6.62 -18.27
CA ARG A 2 25.68 6.23 -17.61
C ARG A 2 25.81 4.77 -17.23
N GLU A 3 25.80 4.47 -15.93
CA GLU A 3 25.71 3.12 -15.39
C GLU A 3 24.58 2.39 -16.14
N VAL A 4 24.87 1.26 -16.79
CA VAL A 4 23.84 0.47 -17.49
C VAL A 4 22.75 0.17 -16.47
N LYS A 5 21.54 0.75 -16.64
CA LYS A 5 20.40 0.53 -15.76
C LYS A 5 20.17 -0.97 -15.60
N ARG A 6 20.71 -1.55 -14.52
CA ARG A 6 20.43 -2.94 -14.15
C ARG A 6 19.00 -2.97 -13.66
N PHE A 7 18.19 -3.78 -14.34
CA PHE A 7 16.85 -4.09 -13.85
C PHE A 7 16.96 -4.72 -12.47
N LEU A 8 16.34 -4.11 -11.46
CA LEU A 8 16.31 -4.61 -10.09
C LEU A 8 15.25 -5.70 -9.93
N HIS A 9 15.62 -6.83 -9.36
CA HIS A 9 14.78 -8.01 -9.16
C HIS A 9 14.46 -8.21 -7.68
N ALA A 10 13.38 -8.95 -7.41
CA ALA A 10 13.04 -9.35 -6.05
C ALA A 10 14.23 -10.08 -5.40
N GLY A 11 14.56 -9.70 -4.17
CA GLY A 11 15.70 -10.23 -3.40
C GLY A 11 17.00 -9.44 -3.54
N ASP A 12 17.15 -8.60 -4.58
CA ASP A 12 18.34 -7.75 -4.74
C ASP A 12 18.52 -6.84 -3.52
N LEU A 13 19.76 -6.80 -3.02
CA LEU A 13 20.18 -5.85 -2.00
C LEU A 13 20.57 -4.54 -2.66
N VAL A 14 19.88 -3.47 -2.25
CA VAL A 14 20.08 -2.12 -2.77
C VAL A 14 20.33 -1.16 -1.62
N GLU A 15 21.06 -0.10 -1.92
CA GLU A 15 21.26 1.03 -1.04
C GLU A 15 20.53 2.24 -1.63
N VAL A 16 19.77 2.97 -0.83
CA VAL A 16 19.18 4.24 -1.27
C VAL A 16 20.32 5.24 -1.46
N ARG A 17 20.35 5.92 -2.61
CA ARG A 17 21.40 6.91 -2.91
C ARG A 17 21.40 8.06 -1.90
N SER A 18 22.47 8.86 -1.91
CA SER A 18 22.57 10.03 -1.05
C SER A 18 21.48 11.07 -1.37
N ALA A 19 21.20 11.96 -0.43
CA ALA A 19 20.24 13.05 -0.64
C ALA A 19 20.66 13.95 -1.83
N ALA A 20 21.95 14.25 -1.96
CA ALA A 20 22.48 15.03 -3.08
C ALA A 20 22.29 14.33 -4.43
N ASP A 21 22.60 13.02 -4.51
CA ASP A 21 22.40 12.23 -5.73
C ASP A 21 20.93 12.17 -6.13
N ILE A 22 20.03 11.96 -5.16
CA ILE A 22 18.59 11.91 -5.41
C ILE A 22 18.10 13.26 -5.89
N ARG A 23 18.46 14.34 -5.20
CA ARG A 23 18.10 15.72 -5.59
C ARG A 23 18.49 16.03 -7.03
N ALA A 24 19.68 15.58 -7.46
CA ALA A 24 20.15 15.77 -8.82
C ALA A 24 19.34 15.02 -9.90
N THR A 25 18.49 14.05 -9.50
CA THR A 25 17.58 13.35 -10.42
C THR A 25 16.21 13.99 -10.54
N LEU A 26 15.84 14.91 -9.63
CA LEU A 26 14.48 15.43 -9.55
C LEU A 26 14.28 16.66 -10.44
N ASP A 27 13.09 16.78 -11.00
CA ASP A 27 12.61 17.99 -11.65
C ASP A 27 12.15 19.03 -10.62
N LEU A 28 11.64 20.18 -11.10
CA LEU A 28 11.20 21.30 -10.26
C LEU A 28 10.01 20.94 -9.36
N ASP A 29 9.25 19.89 -9.68
CA ASP A 29 8.14 19.39 -8.87
C ASP A 29 8.58 18.25 -7.92
N GLY A 30 9.90 18.05 -7.75
CA GLY A 30 10.43 16.98 -6.90
C GLY A 30 10.19 15.58 -7.46
N CYS A 31 10.00 15.45 -8.77
CA CYS A 31 9.66 14.19 -9.43
C CYS A 31 10.79 13.65 -10.30
N LEU A 32 10.79 12.32 -10.50
CA LEU A 32 11.53 11.68 -11.58
C LEU A 32 10.55 10.86 -12.42
N ASP A 33 10.45 11.19 -13.71
CA ASP A 33 9.47 10.60 -14.64
C ASP A 33 8.02 10.68 -14.11
N GLY A 34 7.68 11.79 -13.43
CA GLY A 34 6.36 12.04 -12.85
C GLY A 34 6.05 11.31 -11.54
N LEU A 35 6.97 10.49 -11.01
CA LEU A 35 6.86 9.91 -9.66
C LEU A 35 7.54 10.83 -8.64
N PRO A 36 6.82 11.36 -7.64
CA PRO A 36 7.43 12.22 -6.63
C PRO A 36 8.35 11.42 -5.68
N PHE A 37 9.49 12.02 -5.35
CA PHE A 37 10.26 11.66 -4.18
C PHE A 37 9.73 12.48 -3.00
N MET A 38 9.28 11.83 -1.92
CA MET A 38 8.60 12.52 -0.82
C MET A 38 9.54 12.77 0.36
N PRO A 39 9.32 13.80 1.19
CA PRO A 39 10.12 14.04 2.39
C PRO A 39 10.27 12.82 3.31
N GLU A 40 9.22 12.01 3.47
CA GLU A 40 9.24 10.78 4.27
C GLU A 40 10.26 9.74 3.78
N MET A 41 10.71 9.85 2.52
CA MET A 41 11.68 8.95 1.91
C MET A 41 13.13 9.34 2.23
N VAL A 42 13.39 10.61 2.61
CA VAL A 42 14.76 11.15 2.82
C VAL A 42 15.49 10.45 3.96
N LYS A 43 14.78 10.08 5.04
CA LYS A 43 15.37 9.33 6.17
C LYS A 43 15.93 7.97 5.80
N HIS A 44 15.64 7.47 4.60
CA HIS A 44 16.14 6.20 4.10
C HIS A 44 17.40 6.34 3.25
N CYS A 45 17.84 7.56 2.91
CA CYS A 45 19.08 7.79 2.16
C CYS A 45 20.28 7.11 2.85
N GLY A 46 21.13 6.45 2.06
CA GLY A 46 22.28 5.68 2.55
C GLY A 46 21.94 4.34 3.23
N GLN A 47 20.67 4.05 3.51
CA GLN A 47 20.27 2.78 4.13
C GLN A 47 20.10 1.68 3.08
N ARG A 48 20.25 0.44 3.53
CA ARG A 48 20.17 -0.76 2.67
C ARG A 48 18.86 -1.51 2.90
N PHE A 49 18.27 -1.94 1.80
CA PHE A 49 17.03 -2.71 1.79
C PHE A 49 17.08 -3.80 0.74
N ARG A 50 16.23 -4.81 0.92
CA ARG A 50 15.94 -5.76 -0.14
C ARG A 50 14.79 -5.25 -1.00
N VAL A 51 14.93 -5.46 -2.30
CA VAL A 51 13.82 -5.27 -3.24
C VAL A 51 12.79 -6.36 -2.98
N ALA A 52 11.57 -5.96 -2.63
CA ALA A 52 10.48 -6.89 -2.41
C ALA A 52 9.92 -7.40 -3.74
N TYR A 53 9.59 -6.49 -4.66
CA TYR A 53 9.04 -6.79 -5.98
C TYR A 53 9.05 -5.56 -6.89
N ARG A 54 8.99 -5.80 -8.20
CA ARG A 54 8.88 -4.76 -9.23
C ARG A 54 7.43 -4.30 -9.42
N ALA A 55 7.20 -3.01 -9.57
CA ALA A 55 5.87 -2.45 -9.80
C ALA A 55 5.47 -2.56 -11.28
N LEU A 56 4.86 -3.68 -11.68
CA LEU A 56 4.36 -3.85 -13.06
C LEU A 56 2.93 -3.32 -13.26
N LYS A 57 2.13 -3.42 -12.21
CA LYS A 57 0.72 -3.00 -12.15
C LYS A 57 0.40 -2.52 -10.74
N THR A 58 -0.64 -1.72 -10.60
CA THR A 58 -1.09 -1.23 -9.30
C THR A 58 -2.58 -0.92 -9.35
N CYS A 59 -3.23 -0.88 -8.18
CA CYS A 59 -4.59 -0.38 -8.10
C CYS A 59 -4.60 1.15 -7.96
N VAL A 60 -5.62 1.80 -8.54
CA VAL A 60 -5.82 3.26 -8.44
C VAL A 60 -7.27 3.54 -8.04
N ASP A 61 -7.45 4.23 -6.91
CA ASP A 61 -8.75 4.59 -6.36
C ASP A 61 -9.46 5.62 -7.26
N GLY A 62 -10.80 5.62 -7.23
CA GLY A 62 -11.62 6.57 -8.01
C GLY A 62 -11.68 6.31 -9.51
N HIS A 63 -10.88 5.37 -10.05
CA HIS A 63 -10.91 5.03 -11.47
C HIS A 63 -11.88 3.84 -11.74
N PRO A 64 -12.69 3.87 -12.83
CA PRO A 64 -13.54 2.73 -13.22
C PRO A 64 -12.78 1.42 -13.42
N GLU A 65 -11.49 1.54 -13.70
CA GLU A 65 -10.55 0.45 -13.89
C GLU A 65 -9.62 0.39 -12.70
N TYR A 66 -10.08 -0.36 -11.69
CA TYR A 66 -9.38 -0.50 -10.41
C TYR A 66 -7.90 -0.89 -10.56
N MET A 67 -7.52 -1.69 -11.56
CA MET A 67 -6.12 -2.11 -11.83
C MET A 67 -5.57 -1.49 -13.11
N ARG A 68 -4.37 -0.92 -13.03
CA ARG A 68 -3.68 -0.22 -14.12
C ARG A 68 -2.24 -0.73 -14.29
N GLU A 69 -1.69 -0.57 -15.50
CA GLU A 69 -0.28 -0.86 -15.81
C GLU A 69 0.59 0.30 -15.36
N VAL A 70 1.70 0.03 -14.68
CA VAL A 70 2.71 1.05 -14.38
C VAL A 70 3.49 1.34 -15.67
N CYS A 71 3.59 2.61 -16.06
CA CYS A 71 4.18 2.99 -17.33
C CYS A 71 5.70 2.77 -17.37
N SER A 72 6.37 2.88 -16.22
CA SER A 72 7.81 2.64 -16.09
C SER A 72 8.13 1.20 -15.68
N SER A 73 9.27 0.69 -16.14
CA SER A 73 9.77 -0.66 -15.83
C SER A 73 10.83 -0.70 -14.73
N ASP A 74 11.23 0.46 -14.23
CA ASP A 74 12.32 0.64 -13.26
C ASP A 74 11.82 1.05 -11.85
N ILE A 75 10.52 0.91 -11.60
CA ILE A 75 9.92 1.15 -10.29
C ILE A 75 9.85 -0.16 -9.51
N VAL A 76 10.33 -0.15 -8.28
CA VAL A 76 10.31 -1.27 -7.35
C VAL A 76 9.72 -0.87 -6.00
N PHE A 77 9.36 -1.86 -5.21
CA PHE A 77 9.04 -1.71 -3.80
C PHE A 77 10.15 -2.34 -2.96
N LEU A 78 10.50 -1.68 -1.85
CA LEU A 78 11.47 -2.18 -0.89
C LEU A 78 10.76 -2.83 0.30
N GLU A 79 11.38 -3.85 0.89
CA GLU A 79 10.81 -4.57 2.04
C GLU A 79 10.60 -3.63 3.24
N GLY A 80 9.39 -3.66 3.81
CA GLY A 80 9.05 -2.94 5.04
C GLY A 80 8.82 -1.43 4.90
N LEU A 81 9.06 -0.82 3.74
CA LEU A 81 9.01 0.63 3.60
C LEU A 81 7.62 1.16 3.22
N ARG A 82 7.00 1.87 4.16
CA ARG A 82 5.71 2.54 4.00
C ARG A 82 5.82 4.01 4.38
N CYS A 83 5.03 4.84 3.70
CA CYS A 83 4.92 6.26 3.99
C CYS A 83 4.34 6.45 5.41
N THR A 84 4.97 7.32 6.20
CA THR A 84 4.49 7.68 7.54
C THR A 84 3.45 8.79 7.50
N GLY A 85 3.47 9.64 6.47
CA GLY A 85 2.58 10.79 6.33
C GLY A 85 2.95 11.99 7.20
N GLU A 86 4.10 11.93 7.89
CA GLU A 86 4.62 12.96 8.81
C GLU A 86 4.78 14.33 8.14
N HIS A 87 5.11 14.38 6.85
CA HIS A 87 5.23 15.63 6.10
C HIS A 87 3.96 15.95 5.30
N HIS A 88 2.92 15.11 5.40
CA HIS A 88 1.64 15.24 4.73
C HIS A 88 0.50 15.41 5.74
N SER A 89 0.71 16.28 6.72
CA SER A 89 -0.27 16.60 7.77
C SER A 89 -0.78 15.34 8.50
N GLU A 90 0.14 14.47 8.93
CA GLU A 90 -0.18 13.23 9.64
C GLU A 90 -1.15 12.31 8.88
N CYS A 91 -0.95 12.18 7.56
CA CYS A 91 -1.73 11.25 6.73
C CYS A 91 -1.45 9.79 7.13
N ALA A 92 -2.40 9.16 7.81
CA ALA A 92 -2.24 7.81 8.35
C ALA A 92 -2.57 6.68 7.33
N ARG A 93 -2.51 6.96 6.02
CA ARG A 93 -2.84 5.97 4.97
C ARG A 93 -1.87 4.78 4.97
N GLY A 94 -0.57 5.02 5.13
CA GLY A 94 0.45 3.96 5.20
C GLY A 94 0.75 3.28 3.86
N CYS A 95 0.73 4.06 2.77
CA CYS A 95 1.00 3.58 1.41
C CYS A 95 2.38 2.92 1.31
N LEU A 96 2.49 1.87 0.52
CA LEU A 96 3.79 1.27 0.20
C LEU A 96 4.59 2.20 -0.72
N LEU A 97 5.85 2.48 -0.38
CA LEU A 97 6.67 3.45 -1.10
C LEU A 97 7.19 2.88 -2.42
N LEU A 98 7.04 3.66 -3.50
CA LEU A 98 7.57 3.34 -4.82
C LEU A 98 8.97 3.94 -4.97
N TRP A 99 9.90 3.16 -5.51
CA TRP A 99 11.29 3.56 -5.67
C TRP A 99 11.74 3.41 -7.12
N LYS A 100 12.22 4.50 -7.73
CA LYS A 100 12.90 4.44 -9.03
C LYS A 100 14.26 3.81 -8.86
N SER A 101 14.67 3.00 -9.83
CA SER A 101 16.00 2.38 -9.83
C SER A 101 17.13 3.41 -9.83
N ASP A 102 16.90 4.62 -10.38
CA ASP A 102 17.87 5.73 -10.32
C ASP A 102 18.13 6.23 -8.90
N TRP A 103 17.18 6.08 -7.97
CA TRP A 103 17.37 6.43 -6.55
C TRP A 103 18.07 5.33 -5.75
N LEU A 104 18.41 4.23 -6.40
CA LEU A 104 18.95 3.03 -5.77
C LEU A 104 20.30 2.67 -6.38
N ARG A 105 21.18 2.11 -5.55
CA ARG A 105 22.47 1.54 -5.96
C ARG A 105 22.42 0.04 -5.68
N ASN A 106 22.68 -0.79 -6.69
CA ASN A 106 22.76 -2.23 -6.48
C ASN A 106 24.05 -2.57 -5.74
N VAL A 107 23.94 -3.22 -4.58
CA VAL A 107 25.08 -3.57 -3.72
C VAL A 107 25.19 -5.09 -3.48
N ASN A 108 24.57 -5.91 -4.35
CA ASN A 108 24.59 -7.38 -4.27
C ASN A 108 26.01 -7.96 -4.15
N ASN A 109 27.01 -7.29 -4.74
CA ASN A 109 28.40 -7.75 -4.77
C ASN A 109 29.19 -7.40 -3.49
N GLY A 110 28.53 -7.09 -2.37
CA GLY A 110 29.21 -6.81 -1.10
C GLY A 110 29.98 -5.49 -1.10
N ALA A 111 29.53 -4.50 -1.88
CA ALA A 111 30.13 -3.17 -1.85
C ALA A 111 30.15 -2.65 -0.39
N ALA A 112 31.30 -2.12 0.03
CA ALA A 112 31.47 -1.57 1.37
C ALA A 112 30.34 -0.57 1.67
N PRO A 113 29.80 -0.54 2.89
CA PRO A 113 28.91 0.53 3.33
C PRO A 113 29.56 1.87 3.04
N VAL A 114 28.82 2.79 2.42
CA VAL A 114 29.21 4.21 2.44
C VAL A 114 29.16 4.65 3.92
N PRO A 115 30.08 5.49 4.41
CA PRO A 115 30.13 5.89 5.82
C PRO A 115 28.75 6.26 6.37
N GLU A 116 28.45 5.75 7.56
CA GLU A 116 27.18 5.92 8.24
C GLU A 116 26.92 7.40 8.55
N GLY A 117 25.86 7.94 7.95
CA GLY A 117 25.40 9.29 8.23
C GLY A 117 24.72 9.88 7.02
N ILE A 118 23.42 10.12 7.12
CA ILE A 118 22.78 11.08 6.26
C ILE A 118 23.45 12.42 6.57
N ASP A 119 24.10 13.05 5.58
CA ASP A 119 24.50 14.44 5.72
C ASP A 119 23.25 15.26 6.03
N ALA A 120 23.12 15.69 7.29
CA ALA A 120 21.93 16.35 7.80
C ALA A 120 21.64 17.65 7.05
N THR A 121 22.68 18.32 6.54
CA THR A 121 22.54 19.53 5.74
C THR A 121 21.96 19.20 4.37
N GLU A 122 22.50 18.21 3.66
CA GLU A 122 21.96 17.78 2.36
C GLU A 122 20.55 17.19 2.47
N ALA A 123 20.26 16.45 3.54
CA ALA A 123 18.91 15.93 3.77
C ALA A 123 17.91 17.04 4.04
N LYS A 124 18.27 18.04 4.85
CA LYS A 124 17.40 19.20 5.06
C LYS A 124 17.16 19.97 3.77
N LEU A 125 18.21 20.22 2.98
CA LEU A 125 18.10 20.88 1.68
C LEU A 125 17.18 20.10 0.72
N LEU A 126 17.24 18.77 0.73
CA LEU A 126 16.33 17.95 -0.05
C LEU A 126 14.90 18.08 0.48
N ILE A 127 14.66 17.89 1.78
CA ILE A 127 13.30 18.02 2.39
C ILE A 127 12.67 19.37 2.04
N ASP A 128 13.40 20.47 2.22
CA ASP A 128 12.91 21.83 1.98
C ASP A 128 12.57 22.08 0.49
N SER A 129 13.13 21.30 -0.43
CA SER A 129 12.86 21.39 -1.88
C SER A 129 11.69 20.55 -2.37
N LEU A 130 11.16 19.63 -1.55
CA LEU A 130 10.15 18.67 -1.99
C LEU A 130 8.73 19.19 -1.70
N PRO A 131 7.87 19.35 -2.72
CA PRO A 131 6.50 19.80 -2.52
C PRO A 131 5.64 18.71 -1.87
N THR A 132 4.80 19.11 -0.91
CA THR A 132 3.78 18.25 -0.27
C THR A 132 2.35 18.64 -0.65
N VAL A 133 2.22 19.77 -1.35
CA VAL A 133 0.98 20.28 -1.95
C VAL A 133 1.26 20.75 -3.37
N ASP A 134 0.27 20.64 -4.24
CA ASP A 134 0.37 21.14 -5.61
C ASP A 134 -0.03 22.62 -5.72
N GLN A 135 0.02 23.15 -6.95
CA GLN A 135 -0.33 24.56 -7.23
C GLN A 135 -1.79 24.93 -6.88
N LYS A 136 -2.68 23.94 -6.74
CA LYS A 136 -4.08 24.13 -6.35
C LYS A 136 -4.29 24.01 -4.84
N GLY A 137 -3.25 23.69 -4.08
CA GLY A 137 -3.31 23.40 -2.66
C GLY A 137 -3.87 22.01 -2.34
N ASP A 138 -3.89 21.09 -3.30
CA ASP A 138 -4.20 19.67 -3.07
C ASP A 138 -2.95 18.93 -2.60
N PHE A 139 -3.08 17.93 -1.72
CA PHE A 139 -1.93 17.16 -1.26
C PHE A 139 -1.26 16.42 -2.42
N PHE A 140 0.05 16.57 -2.50
CA PHE A 140 0.88 16.05 -3.57
C PHE A 140 1.78 14.93 -3.06
N CYS A 141 1.48 13.68 -3.42
CA CYS A 141 2.22 12.50 -2.97
C CYS A 141 2.20 11.39 -4.03
N GLN A 142 2.95 10.30 -3.81
CA GLN A 142 3.00 9.18 -4.77
C GLN A 142 1.61 8.57 -5.06
N SER A 143 0.73 8.55 -4.06
CA SER A 143 -0.63 8.05 -4.18
C SER A 143 -1.46 8.93 -5.13
N THR A 144 -1.49 10.24 -4.91
CA THR A 144 -2.29 11.19 -5.70
C THR A 144 -1.78 11.34 -7.13
N ARG A 145 -0.50 10.99 -7.38
CA ARG A 145 0.11 10.97 -8.71
C ARG A 145 0.01 9.63 -9.44
N MET A 146 -0.56 8.60 -8.82
CA MET A 146 -0.59 7.24 -9.38
C MET A 146 -1.27 7.16 -10.75
N ALA A 147 -2.33 7.93 -10.97
CA ALA A 147 -3.05 7.95 -12.26
C ALA A 147 -2.17 8.48 -13.42
N HIS A 148 -1.23 9.38 -13.14
CA HIS A 148 -0.34 9.98 -14.14
C HIS A 148 0.78 9.04 -14.59
N ILE A 149 1.27 8.19 -13.69
CA ILE A 149 2.35 7.23 -13.96
C ILE A 149 1.82 5.85 -14.37
N THR A 150 0.51 5.72 -14.58
CA THR A 150 -0.14 4.46 -14.94
C THR A 150 -1.07 4.62 -16.13
N LYS A 151 -1.27 3.54 -16.89
CA LYS A 151 -2.19 3.49 -18.02
C LYS A 151 -3.21 2.36 -17.87
N ARG A 152 -4.32 2.51 -18.59
CA ARG A 152 -5.38 1.51 -18.70
C ARG A 152 -4.82 0.13 -19.06
N LEU A 153 -5.22 -0.88 -18.30
CA LEU A 153 -4.81 -2.27 -18.50
C LEU A 153 -5.91 -3.05 -19.22
N SER A 154 -5.74 -3.29 -20.53
CA SER A 154 -6.71 -4.04 -21.33
C SER A 154 -6.89 -5.48 -20.84
N LYS A 155 -8.02 -6.13 -21.16
CA LYS A 155 -8.30 -7.52 -20.73
C LYS A 155 -7.18 -8.50 -21.11
N PHE A 156 -6.68 -8.41 -22.35
CA PHE A 156 -5.55 -9.22 -22.81
C PHE A 156 -4.27 -8.91 -22.02
N ARG A 157 -3.97 -7.62 -21.80
CA ARG A 157 -2.80 -7.21 -21.00
C ARG A 157 -2.88 -7.69 -19.56
N ARG A 158 -4.07 -7.79 -18.94
CA ARG A 158 -4.24 -8.37 -17.59
C ARG A 158 -3.73 -9.80 -17.49
N ILE A 159 -3.99 -10.62 -18.51
CA ILE A 159 -3.51 -12.00 -18.58
C ILE A 159 -1.98 -11.98 -18.77
N MET A 160 -1.48 -11.18 -19.71
CA MET A 160 -0.03 -11.03 -19.93
C MET A 160 0.72 -10.55 -18.69
N MET A 161 0.11 -9.73 -17.84
CA MET A 161 0.72 -9.33 -16.57
C MET A 161 0.97 -10.51 -15.64
N CYS A 162 0.11 -11.53 -15.61
CA CYS A 162 0.33 -12.71 -14.78
C CYS A 162 1.63 -13.43 -15.18
N PHE A 163 1.88 -13.55 -16.48
CA PHE A 163 3.13 -14.11 -17.00
C PHE A 163 4.33 -13.21 -16.69
N ARG A 164 4.20 -11.89 -16.88
CA ARG A 164 5.28 -10.94 -16.57
C ARG A 164 5.65 -10.93 -15.09
N GLU A 165 4.67 -10.98 -14.19
CA GLU A 165 4.88 -11.07 -12.74
C GLU A 165 5.71 -12.30 -12.37
N VAL A 166 5.47 -13.46 -13.01
CA VAL A 166 6.28 -14.66 -12.84
C VAL A 166 7.67 -14.48 -13.45
N ALA A 167 7.74 -13.94 -14.68
CA ALA A 167 9.01 -13.78 -15.41
C ALA A 167 9.99 -12.83 -14.71
N VAL A 168 9.51 -11.78 -14.03
CA VAL A 168 10.37 -10.86 -13.26
C VAL A 168 10.65 -11.35 -11.83
N GLY A 169 10.10 -12.51 -11.44
CA GLY A 169 10.33 -13.11 -10.13
C GLY A 169 9.52 -12.51 -8.98
N ASN A 170 8.51 -11.67 -9.25
CA ASN A 170 7.65 -11.12 -8.19
C ASN A 170 6.84 -12.20 -7.47
N ILE A 171 6.50 -13.27 -8.17
CA ILE A 171 5.67 -14.36 -7.66
C ILE A 171 6.02 -15.68 -8.34
N GLY A 172 6.16 -16.74 -7.56
CA GLY A 172 6.40 -18.08 -8.10
C GLY A 172 5.21 -18.62 -8.92
N PRO A 173 5.45 -19.49 -9.92
CA PRO A 173 4.43 -19.96 -10.86
C PRO A 173 3.26 -20.66 -10.15
N LEU A 174 3.53 -21.55 -9.19
CA LEU A 174 2.48 -22.24 -8.42
C LEU A 174 1.58 -21.26 -7.65
N ARG A 175 2.16 -20.19 -7.10
CA ARG A 175 1.39 -19.16 -6.36
C ARG A 175 0.56 -18.31 -7.31
N MET A 176 1.08 -18.00 -8.50
CA MET A 176 0.32 -17.32 -9.55
C MET A 176 -0.88 -18.16 -10.01
N ILE A 177 -0.68 -19.47 -10.27
CA ILE A 177 -1.77 -20.39 -10.63
C ILE A 177 -2.84 -20.39 -9.55
N LYS A 178 -2.45 -20.51 -8.27
CA LYS A 178 -3.39 -20.44 -7.13
C LYS A 178 -4.15 -19.11 -7.08
N GLN A 179 -3.49 -17.98 -7.32
CA GLN A 179 -4.16 -16.67 -7.34
C GLN A 179 -5.16 -16.54 -8.49
N VAL A 180 -4.78 -16.96 -9.70
CA VAL A 180 -5.67 -16.95 -10.87
C VAL A 180 -6.88 -17.85 -10.64
N ALA A 181 -6.65 -19.08 -10.16
CA ALA A 181 -7.73 -20.01 -9.81
C ALA A 181 -8.64 -19.42 -8.72
N SER A 182 -8.07 -18.82 -7.68
CA SER A 182 -8.84 -18.15 -6.63
C SER A 182 -9.71 -17.03 -7.21
N THR A 183 -9.15 -16.14 -8.02
CA THR A 183 -9.94 -15.07 -8.67
C THR A 183 -11.06 -15.63 -9.54
N ALA A 184 -10.83 -16.74 -10.27
CA ALA A 184 -11.86 -17.39 -11.07
C ALA A 184 -12.97 -18.00 -10.19
N CYS A 185 -12.61 -18.77 -9.17
CA CYS A 185 -13.55 -19.31 -8.18
C CYS A 185 -14.38 -18.20 -7.52
N TRP A 186 -13.75 -17.09 -7.15
CA TRP A 186 -14.43 -15.94 -6.54
C TRP A 186 -15.39 -15.24 -7.50
N LYS A 187 -15.06 -15.13 -8.79
CA LYS A 187 -15.99 -14.61 -9.79
C LYS A 187 -17.22 -15.52 -9.94
N ILE A 188 -17.01 -16.84 -9.96
CA ILE A 188 -18.11 -17.81 -10.05
C ILE A 188 -18.97 -17.74 -8.78
N TYR A 189 -18.35 -17.75 -7.60
CA TYR A 189 -19.04 -17.60 -6.32
C TYR A 189 -19.82 -16.28 -6.25
N GLY A 190 -19.23 -15.17 -6.72
CA GLY A 190 -19.87 -13.86 -6.74
C GLY A 190 -21.07 -13.77 -7.68
N LEU A 191 -21.11 -14.56 -8.77
CA LEU A 191 -22.29 -14.68 -9.62
C LEU A 191 -23.44 -15.42 -8.92
N LEU A 192 -23.12 -16.39 -8.05
CA LEU A 192 -24.10 -17.22 -7.36
C LEU A 192 -24.64 -16.55 -6.07
N ILE A 193 -23.77 -15.89 -5.30
CA ILE A 193 -24.05 -15.46 -3.91
C ILE A 193 -23.92 -13.93 -3.74
N GLY A 194 -23.50 -13.21 -4.78
CA GLY A 194 -23.25 -11.76 -4.75
C GLY A 194 -21.79 -11.40 -4.44
N THR A 195 -21.38 -10.20 -4.89
CA THR A 195 -19.98 -9.78 -4.93
C THR A 195 -19.44 -9.25 -3.60
N ASN A 196 -20.24 -8.51 -2.84
CA ASN A 196 -19.86 -7.93 -1.56
C ASN A 196 -20.89 -8.28 -0.46
N PRO A 197 -20.44 -8.39 0.80
CA PRO A 197 -21.35 -8.51 1.94
C PRO A 197 -22.27 -7.29 1.97
N LYS A 198 -23.59 -7.49 1.92
CA LYS A 198 -24.56 -6.40 1.98
C LYS A 198 -25.39 -6.52 3.24
N GLY A 199 -25.54 -5.42 3.95
CA GLY A 199 -26.51 -5.31 5.03
C GLY A 199 -27.83 -4.70 4.54
N ARG A 200 -28.70 -4.35 5.49
CA ARG A 200 -30.04 -3.81 5.21
C ARG A 200 -30.28 -2.45 5.87
N LEU A 201 -29.27 -1.89 6.51
CA LEU A 201 -29.42 -0.68 7.30
C LEU A 201 -29.43 0.57 6.41
N SER A 202 -30.37 1.48 6.65
CA SER A 202 -30.34 2.83 6.08
C SER A 202 -29.39 3.76 6.84
N ARG A 203 -29.23 3.52 8.15
CA ARG A 203 -28.28 4.20 9.02
C ARG A 203 -27.46 3.16 9.78
N THR A 204 -26.14 3.20 9.60
CA THR A 204 -25.24 2.21 10.19
C THR A 204 -24.81 2.59 11.61
N PRO A 205 -24.75 1.63 12.55
CA PRO A 205 -24.37 1.87 13.93
C PRO A 205 -22.90 2.26 14.05
N CYS A 206 -22.55 2.83 15.20
CA CYS A 206 -21.19 3.17 15.57
C CYS A 206 -20.91 2.61 16.96
N GLU A 207 -19.73 2.03 17.14
CA GLU A 207 -19.20 1.59 18.41
C GLU A 207 -17.80 2.23 18.53
N VAL A 208 -17.49 2.75 19.70
CA VAL A 208 -16.20 3.36 20.01
C VAL A 208 -15.57 2.54 21.12
N LEU A 209 -14.55 1.79 20.76
CA LEU A 209 -13.73 0.99 21.66
C LEU A 209 -12.50 1.76 22.14
N ASP A 210 -12.12 2.83 21.42
CA ASP A 210 -10.91 3.62 21.66
C ASP A 210 -9.65 2.75 21.68
N LEU A 211 -9.52 1.89 20.67
CA LEU A 211 -8.42 0.94 20.56
C LEU A 211 -7.07 1.66 20.40
N GLN A 212 -6.11 1.31 21.24
CA GLN A 212 -4.76 1.85 21.17
C GLN A 212 -3.81 0.93 20.37
N PRO A 213 -2.76 1.51 19.75
CA PRO A 213 -1.68 0.72 19.18
C PRO A 213 -1.15 -0.28 20.21
N GLY A 214 -0.98 -1.53 19.81
CA GLY A 214 -0.50 -2.60 20.66
C GLY A 214 -1.57 -3.50 21.26
N GLU A 215 -2.83 -3.08 21.30
CA GLU A 215 -3.93 -3.88 21.84
C GLU A 215 -4.22 -5.11 20.97
N MET A 216 -4.58 -6.22 21.61
CA MET A 216 -5.07 -7.43 20.93
C MET A 216 -6.56 -7.35 20.69
N VAL A 217 -6.97 -7.60 19.45
CA VAL A 217 -8.36 -7.62 19.03
C VAL A 217 -8.70 -8.87 18.25
N GLU A 218 -9.95 -9.28 18.32
CA GLU A 218 -10.54 -10.31 17.48
C GLU A 218 -11.48 -9.65 16.48
N VAL A 219 -11.35 -10.01 15.21
CA VAL A 219 -12.31 -9.56 14.19
C VAL A 219 -13.62 -10.30 14.43
N LYS A 220 -14.74 -9.57 14.54
CA LYS A 220 -16.07 -10.14 14.71
C LYS A 220 -16.39 -11.17 13.61
N SER A 221 -17.32 -12.07 13.90
CA SER A 221 -17.76 -13.05 12.92
C SER A 221 -18.40 -12.36 11.70
N TYR A 222 -18.45 -13.09 10.58
CA TYR A 222 -18.98 -12.54 9.34
C TYR A 222 -20.42 -12.03 9.48
N SER A 223 -21.29 -12.79 10.16
CA SER A 223 -22.68 -12.40 10.39
C SER A 223 -22.81 -11.17 11.27
N GLU A 224 -22.01 -11.07 12.34
CA GLU A 224 -21.96 -9.89 13.22
C GLU A 224 -21.56 -8.64 12.44
N ILE A 225 -20.56 -8.72 11.57
CA ILE A 225 -20.13 -7.58 10.75
C ILE A 225 -21.21 -7.21 9.74
N VAL A 226 -21.78 -8.18 9.01
CA VAL A 226 -22.85 -7.93 8.02
C VAL A 226 -24.04 -7.20 8.64
N ALA A 227 -24.37 -7.51 9.90
CA ALA A 227 -25.44 -6.83 10.63
C ALA A 227 -25.18 -5.33 10.86
N THR A 228 -23.93 -4.86 10.71
CA THR A 228 -23.55 -3.44 10.87
C THR A 228 -23.49 -2.66 9.55
N LEU A 229 -23.75 -3.31 8.40
CA LEU A 229 -23.56 -2.73 7.08
C LEU A 229 -24.86 -2.15 6.48
N ASP A 230 -24.69 -1.19 5.57
CA ASP A 230 -25.75 -0.71 4.69
C ASP A 230 -25.90 -1.58 3.43
N SER A 231 -26.81 -1.19 2.53
CA SER A 231 -27.08 -1.88 1.26
C SER A 231 -25.90 -1.85 0.27
N ASN A 232 -24.94 -0.96 0.48
CA ASN A 232 -23.70 -0.89 -0.30
C ASN A 232 -22.58 -1.75 0.31
N GLY A 233 -22.81 -2.37 1.46
CA GLY A 233 -21.81 -3.15 2.19
C GLY A 233 -20.85 -2.27 3.00
N CYS A 234 -21.24 -1.04 3.29
CA CYS A 234 -20.43 -0.08 4.02
C CYS A 234 -20.91 0.08 5.47
N ASN A 235 -19.98 0.38 6.38
CA ASN A 235 -20.31 0.99 7.67
C ASN A 235 -19.73 2.41 7.68
N ARG A 236 -20.63 3.41 7.79
CA ARG A 236 -20.30 4.83 7.74
C ARG A 236 -19.36 5.18 6.58
N GLY A 237 -19.69 4.69 5.38
CA GLY A 237 -18.93 4.92 4.15
C GLY A 237 -17.66 4.09 3.97
N LEU A 238 -17.23 3.28 4.96
CA LEU A 238 -16.12 2.34 4.78
C LEU A 238 -16.65 0.97 4.37
N LEU A 239 -16.23 0.52 3.17
CA LEU A 239 -16.61 -0.77 2.61
C LEU A 239 -16.01 -1.92 3.41
N PHE A 240 -16.83 -2.92 3.76
CA PHE A 240 -16.35 -4.21 4.23
C PHE A 240 -16.21 -5.16 3.02
N GLY A 241 -14.99 -5.24 2.48
CA GLY A 241 -14.69 -6.04 1.28
C GLY A 241 -14.74 -7.55 1.53
N MET A 242 -14.98 -8.34 0.48
CA MET A 242 -14.98 -9.80 0.59
C MET A 242 -13.64 -10.39 1.08
N ASP A 243 -12.51 -9.78 0.74
CA ASP A 243 -11.20 -10.23 1.21
C ASP A 243 -11.03 -10.05 2.72
N MET A 244 -11.70 -9.05 3.30
CA MET A 244 -11.71 -8.83 4.76
C MET A 244 -12.37 -9.99 5.52
N ARG A 245 -13.33 -10.70 4.90
CA ARG A 245 -13.96 -11.90 5.49
C ARG A 245 -12.95 -12.97 5.89
N LEU A 246 -11.81 -13.05 5.20
CA LEU A 246 -10.73 -14.01 5.51
C LEU A 246 -10.06 -13.76 6.87
N SER A 247 -10.36 -12.61 7.49
CA SER A 247 -9.87 -12.24 8.82
C SER A 247 -10.91 -12.43 9.93
N CYS A 248 -12.18 -12.72 9.61
CA CYS A 248 -13.23 -12.93 10.62
C CYS A 248 -12.88 -14.06 11.59
N GLY A 249 -13.11 -13.84 12.89
CA GLY A 249 -12.80 -14.77 13.97
C GLY A 249 -11.31 -14.92 14.29
N ARG A 250 -10.43 -14.20 13.58
CA ARG A 250 -8.98 -14.24 13.83
C ARG A 250 -8.57 -13.04 14.70
N ARG A 251 -7.46 -13.24 15.41
CA ARG A 251 -6.89 -12.23 16.31
C ARG A 251 -5.71 -11.54 15.67
N PHE A 252 -5.63 -10.23 15.88
CA PHE A 252 -4.55 -9.39 15.39
C PHE A 252 -4.22 -8.34 16.44
N LYS A 253 -3.00 -7.83 16.36
CA LYS A 253 -2.57 -6.67 17.14
C LYS A 253 -2.93 -5.40 16.37
N VAL A 254 -3.37 -4.38 17.08
CA VAL A 254 -3.62 -3.05 16.51
C VAL A 254 -2.27 -2.42 16.19
N ALA A 255 -2.01 -2.14 14.92
CA ALA A 255 -0.77 -1.50 14.49
C ALA A 255 -0.78 -0.01 14.80
N ARG A 256 -1.89 0.67 14.48
CA ARG A 256 -2.10 2.10 14.69
C ARG A 256 -3.56 2.50 14.49
N ARG A 257 -3.92 3.67 15.00
CA ARG A 257 -5.18 4.35 14.68
C ARG A 257 -5.09 4.99 13.29
N LEU A 258 -6.26 5.15 12.64
CA LEU A 258 -6.41 5.83 11.36
C LEU A 258 -7.34 7.02 11.59
N GLU A 259 -6.77 8.18 11.94
CA GLU A 259 -7.54 9.40 12.26
C GLU A 259 -7.87 10.23 11.02
N GLN A 260 -6.98 10.21 10.03
CA GLN A 260 -7.17 10.91 8.76
C GLN A 260 -6.32 10.29 7.64
N MET A 261 -6.74 10.50 6.40
CA MET A 261 -5.98 10.09 5.23
C MET A 261 -6.30 10.98 4.03
N ILE A 262 -5.31 11.11 3.13
CA ILE A 262 -5.49 11.75 1.84
C ILE A 262 -6.29 10.80 0.92
N CYS A 263 -7.33 11.34 0.30
CA CYS A 263 -8.03 10.70 -0.80
C CYS A 263 -7.16 10.75 -2.07
N GLU A 264 -6.89 9.58 -2.64
CA GLU A 264 -6.01 9.45 -3.80
C GLU A 264 -6.54 10.16 -5.06
N ASP A 265 -7.85 10.17 -5.26
CA ASP A 265 -8.49 10.74 -6.45
C ASP A 265 -8.54 12.27 -6.48
N SER A 266 -8.61 12.88 -5.30
CA SER A 266 -8.88 14.31 -5.11
C SER A 266 -7.73 15.05 -4.45
N GLY A 267 -6.77 14.36 -3.86
CA GLY A 267 -5.69 14.97 -3.08
C GLY A 267 -6.17 15.69 -1.82
N LYS A 268 -7.44 15.52 -1.40
CA LYS A 268 -7.98 16.15 -0.20
C LYS A 268 -7.81 15.26 1.03
N MET A 269 -7.47 15.87 2.17
CA MET A 269 -7.47 15.18 3.46
C MET A 269 -8.91 14.85 3.88
N ARG A 270 -9.12 13.65 4.43
CA ARG A 270 -10.38 13.25 5.04
C ARG A 270 -10.18 12.71 6.45
N PRO A 271 -10.98 13.17 7.44
CA PRO A 271 -11.01 12.53 8.74
C PRO A 271 -11.67 11.16 8.65
N VAL A 272 -11.13 10.19 9.38
CA VAL A 272 -11.61 8.82 9.48
C VAL A 272 -11.86 8.52 10.95
N LYS A 273 -13.13 8.36 11.33
CA LYS A 273 -13.49 8.14 12.73
C LYS A 273 -13.45 6.66 13.11
N ASN A 274 -13.06 6.36 14.35
CA ASN A 274 -13.18 5.04 15.00
C ASN A 274 -12.68 3.90 14.12
N THR A 275 -11.45 4.05 13.60
CA THR A 275 -10.86 3.11 12.64
C THR A 275 -9.41 2.85 12.98
N VAL A 276 -9.02 1.60 12.83
CA VAL A 276 -7.66 1.15 13.09
C VAL A 276 -7.12 0.36 11.89
N VAL A 277 -5.80 0.21 11.88
CA VAL A 277 -5.09 -0.72 11.02
C VAL A 277 -4.54 -1.85 11.88
N LEU A 278 -4.71 -3.08 11.41
CA LEU A 278 -4.23 -4.29 12.08
C LEU A 278 -2.88 -4.72 11.51
N GLU A 279 -1.99 -5.21 12.37
CA GLU A 279 -0.65 -5.65 11.97
C GLU A 279 -0.71 -6.77 10.92
N GLY A 280 0.00 -6.58 9.81
CA GLY A 280 0.11 -7.58 8.73
C GLY A 280 -1.16 -7.78 7.89
N VAL A 281 -2.24 -7.05 8.14
CA VAL A 281 -3.50 -7.19 7.39
C VAL A 281 -3.58 -6.17 6.27
N THR A 282 -3.33 -6.62 5.04
CA THR A 282 -3.40 -5.81 3.83
C THR A 282 -4.49 -6.31 2.89
N CYS A 283 -4.98 -5.43 2.01
CA CYS A 283 -5.88 -5.80 0.94
C CYS A 283 -5.27 -6.92 0.08
N GLN A 284 -6.08 -7.93 -0.23
CA GLN A 284 -5.67 -9.07 -1.06
C GLN A 284 -6.03 -8.86 -2.54
N CYS A 285 -6.85 -7.85 -2.84
CA CYS A 285 -7.35 -7.53 -4.18
C CYS A 285 -7.80 -8.79 -4.94
N ILE A 286 -8.60 -9.65 -4.31
CA ILE A 286 -8.98 -10.97 -4.85
C ILE A 286 -9.64 -10.94 -6.23
N PHE A 287 -10.22 -9.79 -6.60
CA PHE A 287 -10.85 -9.54 -7.91
C PHE A 287 -9.85 -9.14 -9.01
N ALA A 288 -8.63 -8.75 -8.64
CA ALA A 288 -7.54 -8.48 -9.56
C ALA A 288 -6.90 -9.80 -9.99
N LEU A 289 -6.95 -10.09 -11.30
CA LEU A 289 -6.31 -11.27 -11.87
C LEU A 289 -4.79 -11.24 -11.56
N GLY A 290 -4.31 -12.28 -10.88
CA GLY A 290 -2.92 -12.36 -10.41
C GLY A 290 -2.57 -11.34 -9.32
N GLY A 291 -3.55 -10.89 -8.53
CA GLY A 291 -3.37 -10.03 -7.37
C GLY A 291 -2.98 -8.57 -7.66
N CYS A 292 -2.68 -7.83 -6.58
CA CYS A 292 -2.18 -6.46 -6.61
C CYS A 292 -0.93 -6.35 -5.72
N PRO A 293 0.19 -5.77 -6.21
CA PRO A 293 1.41 -5.64 -5.43
C PRO A 293 1.36 -4.49 -4.40
N ARG A 294 0.38 -3.58 -4.50
CA ARG A 294 0.30 -2.37 -3.67
C ARG A 294 0.16 -2.66 -2.17
N LYS A 295 -0.45 -3.81 -1.83
CA LYS A 295 -0.66 -4.28 -0.44
C LYS A 295 -1.06 -3.15 0.51
N GLU A 296 -2.05 -2.35 0.12
CA GLU A 296 -2.56 -1.28 0.98
C GLU A 296 -3.07 -1.87 2.31
N PRO A 297 -2.87 -1.20 3.45
CA PRO A 297 -3.42 -1.67 4.71
C PRO A 297 -4.94 -1.79 4.63
N ALA A 298 -5.50 -2.84 5.23
CA ALA A 298 -6.94 -2.93 5.40
C ALA A 298 -7.38 -2.06 6.58
N TYR A 299 -8.45 -1.30 6.41
CA TYR A 299 -8.99 -0.40 7.43
C TYR A 299 -10.17 -1.04 8.15
N TRP A 300 -10.15 -1.02 9.48
CA TRP A 300 -11.11 -1.73 10.31
C TRP A 300 -11.87 -0.74 11.19
N ARG A 301 -13.19 -0.64 11.01
CA ARG A 301 -14.03 0.07 11.98
C ARG A 301 -13.94 -0.64 13.33
N GLU A 302 -13.88 0.12 14.42
CA GLU A 302 -13.85 -0.46 15.76
C GLU A 302 -15.07 -1.35 16.05
N ILE A 303 -16.25 -1.02 15.51
CA ILE A 303 -17.46 -1.86 15.59
C ILE A 303 -17.31 -3.26 14.96
N TRP A 304 -16.30 -3.50 14.14
CA TRP A 304 -16.01 -4.81 13.56
C TRP A 304 -15.05 -5.64 14.40
N LEU A 305 -14.60 -5.11 15.52
CA LEU A 305 -13.56 -5.69 16.37
C LEU A 305 -14.11 -5.93 17.78
N LYS A 306 -13.50 -6.87 18.49
CA LYS A 306 -13.70 -7.12 19.92
C LYS A 306 -12.35 -7.00 20.60
N ARG A 307 -12.26 -6.22 21.69
CA ARG A 307 -11.07 -6.21 22.54
C ARG A 307 -10.92 -7.59 23.19
N VAL A 308 -9.72 -8.16 23.12
CA VAL A 308 -9.41 -9.43 23.77
C VAL A 308 -8.54 -9.12 24.97
N SER A 309 -9.05 -9.38 26.18
CA SER A 309 -8.23 -9.33 27.40
C SER A 309 -7.05 -10.28 27.24
N HIS A 310 -5.85 -9.90 27.70
CA HIS A 310 -4.72 -10.83 27.77
C HIS A 310 -5.14 -12.09 28.53
N VAL A 311 -5.33 -13.20 27.81
CA VAL A 311 -5.38 -14.52 28.44
C VAL A 311 -3.93 -14.90 28.64
N SER A 312 -3.48 -14.93 29.90
CA SER A 312 -2.18 -15.48 30.28
C SER A 312 -1.97 -16.84 29.59
N PRO A 313 -0.76 -17.16 29.13
CA PRO A 313 -0.51 -18.47 28.54
C PRO A 313 -0.90 -19.54 29.56
N VAL A 314 -1.79 -20.46 29.16
CA VAL A 314 -2.06 -21.67 29.95
C VAL A 314 -0.75 -22.43 30.02
N SER A 315 -0.13 -22.43 31.19
CA SER A 315 1.00 -23.29 31.53
C SER A 315 0.58 -24.73 31.27
N LYS A 316 1.28 -25.41 30.36
CA LYS A 316 1.32 -26.87 30.31
C LYS A 316 2.47 -27.36 31.16
#